data_AF-A0A3D0UU44-F1
#
_entry.id   AF-A0A3D0UU44-F1
#
_cell.length_a   1.000
_cell.length_b   1.000
_cell.length_c   1.000
_cell.angle_alpha   90.00
_cell.angle_beta   90.00
_cell.angle_gamma   90.00
#
_symmetry.space_group_name_H-M   'P 1'
#
loop_
_entity.id
_entity.type
_entity.pdbx_description
1 polymer ?
#
loop_
_entity_poly.entity_id
_entity_poly.type
_entity_poly.pdbx_seq_one_letter_code
_entity_poly.pdbx_strand_id
1 'polypeptide(L)' 'MISADSRQIFKYMDIGTDKVPLETRNKIPHHLIDIITPEQTYTAGQRKDDTTKIINEIHQRNKLPIVV' A
#
# COMPACT_ATOMS: atom_id res chain seq x y z
N MET A 1 5.16 -6.27 0.00
CA MET A 1 3.88 -6.45 -0.70
C MET A 1 3.28 -5.11 -1.06
N ILE A 2 2.43 -5.08 -2.08
CA ILE A 2 1.65 -3.91 -2.49
C ILE A 2 0.20 -4.20 -2.12
N SER A 3 -0.39 -3.43 -1.21
CA SER A 3 -1.78 -3.65 -0.79
C SER A 3 -2.74 -3.32 -1.95
N ALA A 4 -3.70 -4.21 -2.22
CA ALA A 4 -4.81 -4.05 -3.17
C ALA A 4 -6.07 -3.47 -2.54
N ASP A 5 -6.15 -3.48 -1.20
CA ASP A 5 -7.29 -3.00 -0.45
C ASP A 5 -7.43 -1.47 -0.58
N SER A 6 -8.63 -1.00 -0.93
CA SER A 6 -8.91 0.42 -1.14
C SER A 6 -9.06 1.23 0.14
N ARG A 7 -9.18 0.58 1.30
CA ARG A 7 -9.39 1.20 2.60
C ARG A 7 -8.12 1.26 3.44
N GLN A 8 -7.22 0.29 3.31
CA GLN A 8 -5.93 0.30 4.03
C GLN A 8 -5.02 1.49 3.65
N ILE A 9 -5.36 2.18 2.57
CA ILE A 9 -4.65 3.35 2.08
C ILE A 9 -4.74 4.58 3.01
N PHE A 10 -5.82 4.66 3.81
CA PHE A 10 -6.12 5.79 4.68
C PHE A 10 -5.41 5.67 6.03
N LYS A 11 -4.72 6.72 6.45
CA LYS A 11 -4.10 6.85 7.77
C LYS A 11 -5.13 6.76 8.89
N TYR A 12 -4.70 6.29 10.06
CA TYR A 12 -5.45 6.25 11.33
C TYR A 12 -6.63 5.26 11.38
N MET A 13 -7.09 4.73 10.24
CA MET A 13 -8.24 3.84 10.17
C MET A 13 -7.89 2.35 10.39
N ASP A 14 -7.08 2.02 11.40
CA ASP A 14 -6.44 0.70 11.46
C ASP A 14 -7.41 -0.46 11.77
N ILE A 15 -8.28 -0.30 12.78
CA ILE A 15 -9.19 -1.36 13.24
C ILE A 15 -10.29 -1.65 12.20
N GLY A 16 -10.94 -0.59 11.70
CA GLY A 16 -12.05 -0.74 10.74
C GLY A 16 -11.63 -1.19 9.35
N THR A 17 -10.33 -1.20 9.06
CA THR A 17 -9.78 -1.63 7.75
C THR A 17 -8.89 -2.88 7.87
N ASP A 18 -8.91 -3.52 9.04
CA ASP A 18 -8.17 -4.74 9.34
C ASP A 18 -6.70 -4.66 8.90
N LYS A 19 -6.04 -3.53 9.21
CA LYS A 19 -4.64 -3.34 8.82
C LYS A 19 -3.77 -4.30 9.61
N VAL A 20 -2.82 -4.88 8.88
CA VAL A 20 -1.73 -5.65 9.46
C VAL A 20 -1.01 -4.80 10.54
N PRO A 21 -0.78 -5.35 11.75
CA PRO A 21 -0.10 -4.62 12.82
C PRO A 21 1.28 -4.10 12.41
N LEU A 22 1.69 -2.95 12.95
CA LEU A 22 2.97 -2.31 12.64
C LEU A 22 4.18 -3.24 12.86
N GLU A 23 4.14 -4.06 13.90
CA GLU A 23 5.19 -5.03 14.21
C GLU A 23 5.44 -6.02 13.06
N THR A 24 4.38 -6.42 12.35
CA THR A 24 4.47 -7.28 11.18
C THR A 24 4.84 -6.47 9.94
N ARG A 25 4.29 -5.26 9.78
CA ARG A 25 4.62 -4.36 8.65
C ARG A 25 6.08 -3.92 8.64
N ASN A 26 6.75 -3.88 9.79
CA ASN A 26 8.17 -3.51 9.88
C ASN A 26 9.11 -4.64 9.44
N LYS A 27 8.64 -5.90 9.32
CA LYS A 27 9.47 -7.04 8.91
C LYS A 27 9.68 -7.13 7.40
N ILE A 28 8.71 -6.66 6.62
CA ILE A 28 8.78 -6.63 5.15
C ILE A 28 8.19 -5.32 4.62
N PRO A 29 8.71 -4.76 3.51
CA PRO A 29 8.12 -3.55 2.94
C PRO A 29 6.65 -3.75 2.57
N HIS A 30 5.78 -2.87 3.06
CA HIS A 30 4.39 -2.76 2.65
C HIS A 30 4.19 -1.45 1.92
N HIS A 31 3.56 -1.51 0.74
CA HIS A 31 3.27 -0.34 -0.08
C HIS A 31 1.76 -0.08 -0.15
N LEU A 32 1.38 1.17 -0.39
CA LEU A 32 -0.02 1.65 -0.50
C LEU A 32 -0.85 1.44 0.78
N ILE A 33 -0.21 1.51 1.94
CA ILE A 33 -0.86 1.55 3.25
C ILE A 33 -0.48 2.88 3.91
N ASP A 34 -1.43 3.55 4.55
CA ASP A 34 -1.20 4.82 5.27
C ASP A 34 -0.59 5.94 4.41
N ILE A 35 -0.99 6.07 3.15
CA ILE A 35 -0.40 7.07 2.23
C ILE A 35 -1.19 8.39 2.17
N ILE A 36 -2.49 8.38 2.50
CA ILE A 36 -3.35 9.58 2.51
C ILE A 36 -4.16 9.69 3.80
N THR A 37 -4.64 10.89 4.15
CA THR A 37 -5.57 11.09 5.28
C THR A 37 -7.02 10.81 4.84
N PRO A 38 -7.94 10.53 5.79
CA PRO A 38 -9.34 10.22 5.47
C PRO A 38 -10.10 11.31 4.69
N GLU A 39 -9.67 12.57 4.76
CA GLU A 39 -10.28 13.70 4.06
C GLU A 39 -9.88 13.78 2.58
N GLN A 40 -8.84 13.03 2.18
CA GLN A 40 -8.32 13.05 0.82
C GLN A 40 -9.00 12.00 -0.05
N THR A 41 -9.23 12.33 -1.32
CA THR A 41 -9.71 11.38 -2.32
C THR A 41 -8.55 10.61 -2.93
N TYR A 42 -8.71 9.29 -3.06
CA TYR A 42 -7.81 8.44 -3.84
C TYR A 42 -8.57 7.62 -4.86
N THR A 43 -8.14 7.69 -6.12
CA THR A 43 -8.83 7.11 -7.26
C THR A 43 -8.15 5.85 -7.76
N ALA A 44 -8.90 5.02 -8.50
CA ALA A 44 -8.34 3.86 -9.18
C ALA A 44 -7.22 4.23 -10.19
N GLY A 45 -7.30 5.41 -10.81
CA GLY A 45 -6.26 5.94 -11.71
C GLY A 45 -4.95 6.19 -10.98
N GLN A 46 -4.99 6.95 -9.88
CA GLN A 46 -3.83 7.19 -9.02
C GLN A 46 -3.23 5.87 -8.50
N ARG A 47 -4.10 4.93 -8.11
CA ARG A 47 -3.69 3.60 -7.66
C ARG A 47 -2.90 2.85 -8.72
N LYS A 48 -3.37 2.83 -9.96
CA LYS A 48 -2.69 2.19 -11.08
C LYS A 48 -1.30 2.80 -11.29
N ASP A 49 -1.21 4.13 -11.29
CA ASP A 49 0.03 4.84 -11.56
C ASP A 49 1.06 4.57 -10.43
N ASP A 50 0.64 4.70 -9.17
CA ASP A 50 1.49 4.42 -8.01
C ASP A 50 1.93 2.94 -7.98
N THR A 51 1.01 2.01 -8.21
CA THR A 51 1.32 0.57 -8.25
C THR A 51 2.33 0.25 -9.35
N THR A 52 2.17 0.84 -10.54
CA THR A 52 3.09 0.65 -11.66
C THR A 52 4.49 1.14 -11.33
N LYS A 53 4.59 2.32 -10.69
CA LYS A 53 5.87 2.86 -10.21
C LYS A 53 6.53 1.91 -9.20
N ILE A 54 5.78 1.47 -8.19
CA ILE A 54 6.28 0.57 -7.14
C ILE A 54 6.76 -0.77 -7.73
N ILE A 55 6.01 -1.35 -8.67
CA ILE A 55 6.40 -2.60 -9.36
C ILE A 55 7.75 -2.43 -10.05
N ASN A 56 7.95 -1.32 -10.78
CA ASN A 56 9.20 -1.05 -11.45
C ASN A 56 10.37 -0.89 -10.46
N GLU A 57 10.17 -0.18 -9.35
CA GLU A 57 11.17 -0.05 -8.29
C GLU A 57 11.52 -1.39 -7.64
N ILE A 58 10.54 -2.28 -7.45
CA ILE A 58 10.77 -3.63 -6.90
C ILE A 58 11.59 -4.47 -7.89
N HIS A 59 11.25 -4.43 -9.18
CA HIS A 59 12.03 -5.12 -10.22
C HIS A 59 13.47 -4.59 -10.31
N GLN A 60 13.69 -3.27 -10.23
CA GLN A 60 15.02 -2.68 -10.23
C GLN A 60 15.88 -3.15 -9.04
N ARG A 61 15.25 -3.54 -7.93
CA ARG A 61 15.92 -4.15 -6.77
C ARG A 61 16.12 -5.68 -6.91
N ASN A 62 15.84 -6.26 -8.08
CA ASN A 62 15.86 -7.70 -8.35
C ASN A 62 14.98 -8.49 -7.36
N LYS A 63 13.80 -7.96 -7.03
CA LYS A 63 12.80 -8.61 -6.17
C LYS A 63 11.52 -8.88 -6.96
N LEU A 64 10.72 -9.84 -6.48
CA LEU A 64 9.42 -10.17 -7.03
C LEU A 64 8.34 -9.27 -6.37
N PRO A 65 7.60 -8.44 -7.12
CA PRO A 65 6.46 -7.72 -6.58
C PRO A 65 5.30 -8.68 -6.32
N ILE A 66 4.69 -8.55 -5.15
CA ILE A 66 3.51 -9.32 -4.73
C ILE A 66 2.42 -8.31 -4.41
N VAL A 67 1.29 -8.41 -5.11
CA VAL A 67 0.08 -7.63 -4.89
C VAL A 67 -0.92 -8.50 -4.16
N VAL A 68 -1.48 -7.99 -3.06
CA VAL A 68 -2.45 -8.68 -2.19
C VAL A 68 -3.48 -7.67 -1.73
#